data_AF-A0A2S6GPN7-F1
#
_entry.id   AF-A0A2S6GPN7-F1
#
_cell.length_a   1.000
_cell.length_b   1.000
_cell.length_c   1.000
_cell.angle_alpha   90.00
_cell.angle_beta   90.00
_cell.angle_gamma   90.00
#
_symmetry.space_group_name_H-M   'P 1'
#
loop_
_entity.id
_entity.type
_entity.pdbx_description
1 polymer ?
#
loop_
_entity_poly.entity_id
_entity_poly.type
_entity_poly.pdbx_seq_one_letter_code
_entity_poly.pdbx_strand_id
1 'polypeptide(L)'
;MSAPIAGETIVRNCVVRVVRRGGWSWGPDPRGIVRLVVDALPELLAGQFADHLDGEGPDVEISEPVRLSVVWGRSRGSGGVPSVEFAVDPGASVVPEPREVAREEWTGSSSTSDTQVAVRASVSDTALSPVTLFGELAERGELAALLALLPDETLRVCLAASLDGPGERPRGEVIGALAAEVARRGWIPEPSSPVATLVELRELVRSLPRVASAPHVSSADVERVVQTSASPAGETTRECAALPFLLVGPLARTGYLDAVGPALASVGLLHQTPLFAAALARRVLGGSADAAVFACLDSVPDLGDFARRVGPALPVLDGVLALAVCRGHDPVDPLLVAGVDGGLLLVDAQGLFPVAWTARAVDLLPYWEACGRPAVVVCDSPLPTSCLRELAEAGVPLVTDVRPLRGDPLTRLPRPAPLWVSGAPGSRVVAEFPRHAERLDELTRALFARPGDALERGTGLAAALSLGVLAWTLWRETETPHPATALTRFADLEATVRFTDEAVRVRLPLGRRHADLLRGGALVDVPDVVWLGGRTLTFSGG
;
A
#
# COMPACT_ATOMS: atom_id res chain seq x y z
N MET A 1 61.70 26.78 5.13
CA MET A 1 60.60 27.09 4.19
C MET A 1 59.40 26.31 4.68
N SER A 2 58.33 26.99 5.10
CA SER A 2 57.08 26.33 5.44
C SER A 2 56.30 26.06 4.16
N ALA A 3 55.57 24.94 4.09
CA ALA A 3 54.58 24.75 3.03
C ALA A 3 53.45 25.77 3.19
N PRO A 4 52.78 26.19 2.10
CA PRO A 4 51.53 26.94 2.21
C PRO A 4 50.51 26.10 2.97
N ILE A 5 49.76 26.74 3.86
CA ILE A 5 48.59 26.12 4.50
C ILE A 5 47.47 26.18 3.46
N ALA A 6 46.86 25.02 3.14
CA ALA A 6 45.77 24.94 2.17
C ALA A 6 44.55 25.76 2.63
N GLY A 7 43.80 26.30 1.66
CA GLY A 7 42.64 27.17 1.93
C GLY A 7 41.52 26.44 2.69
N GLU A 8 40.96 27.11 3.69
CA GLU A 8 39.87 26.58 4.50
C GLU A 8 38.54 26.64 3.72
N THR A 9 38.05 25.49 3.26
CA THR A 9 36.79 25.39 2.48
C THR A 9 35.58 25.38 3.42
N ILE A 10 34.89 26.53 3.56
CA ILE A 10 33.77 26.70 4.50
C ILE A 10 32.42 26.54 3.80
N VAL A 11 31.80 25.35 3.96
CA VAL A 11 30.44 25.06 3.45
C VAL A 11 29.39 25.72 4.35
N ARG A 12 28.81 26.85 3.91
CA ARG A 12 27.83 27.63 4.72
C ARG A 12 26.42 27.02 4.77
N ASN A 13 25.91 26.51 3.65
CA ASN A 13 24.60 25.87 3.53
C ASN A 13 24.70 24.67 2.57
N CYS A 14 24.24 23.48 2.97
CA CYS A 14 24.20 22.30 2.11
C CYS A 14 23.09 21.33 2.53
N VAL A 15 22.48 20.63 1.57
CA VAL A 15 21.52 19.55 1.81
C VAL A 15 22.06 18.26 1.17
N VAL A 16 22.60 17.37 1.99
CA VAL A 16 23.25 16.13 1.53
C VAL A 16 22.22 15.01 1.37
N ARG A 17 21.99 14.55 0.13
CA ARG A 17 21.20 13.33 -0.16
C ARG A 17 22.12 12.18 -0.56
N VAL A 18 22.45 11.31 0.40
CA VAL A 18 23.24 10.09 0.13
C VAL A 18 22.36 9.05 -0.57
N VAL A 19 22.75 8.59 -1.77
CA VAL A 19 22.05 7.55 -2.54
C VAL A 19 22.99 6.38 -2.80
N ARG A 20 22.60 5.18 -2.37
CA ARG A 20 23.47 3.98 -2.37
C ARG A 20 23.16 3.07 -3.55
N ARG A 21 24.08 3.00 -4.51
CA ARG A 21 23.94 2.15 -5.71
C ARG A 21 24.53 0.75 -5.49
N GLY A 22 23.65 -0.25 -5.33
CA GLY A 22 23.99 -1.68 -5.38
C GLY A 22 24.07 -2.42 -4.03
N GLY A 23 23.54 -3.64 -3.96
CA GLY A 23 23.47 -4.48 -2.74
C GLY A 23 22.26 -4.18 -1.83
N TRP A 24 22.09 -4.94 -0.74
CA TRP A 24 20.80 -5.04 -0.01
C TRP A 24 20.69 -4.30 1.33
N SER A 25 21.78 -3.76 1.89
CA SER A 25 21.70 -3.03 3.16
C SER A 25 22.77 -1.94 3.29
N TRP A 26 22.45 -0.95 4.13
CA TRP A 26 23.38 0.10 4.58
C TRP A 26 24.30 -0.38 5.72
N GLY A 27 24.48 -1.70 5.89
CA GLY A 27 25.18 -2.25 7.05
C GLY A 27 24.42 -2.04 8.38
N PRO A 28 25.07 -2.26 9.53
CA PRO A 28 24.45 -2.17 10.85
C PRO A 28 24.29 -0.74 11.38
N ASP A 29 24.99 0.25 10.81
CA ASP A 29 24.82 1.67 11.16
C ASP A 29 24.68 2.55 9.90
N PRO A 30 23.44 2.73 9.39
CA PRO A 30 23.17 3.64 8.28
C PRO A 30 23.44 5.11 8.63
N ARG A 31 23.35 5.50 9.91
CA ARG A 31 23.56 6.88 10.36
C ARG A 31 25.05 7.22 10.41
N GLY A 32 25.89 6.25 10.78
CA GLY A 32 27.35 6.34 10.69
C GLY A 32 27.83 6.59 9.25
N ILE A 33 27.24 5.93 8.25
CA ILE A 33 27.55 6.19 6.84
C ILE A 33 27.18 7.63 6.44
N VAL A 34 26.00 8.12 6.82
CA VAL A 34 25.59 9.51 6.51
C VAL A 34 26.52 10.52 7.18
N ARG A 35 26.95 10.27 8.43
CA ARG A 35 27.97 11.11 9.10
C ARG A 35 29.29 11.10 8.34
N LEU A 36 29.85 9.92 8.05
CA LEU A 36 31.12 9.81 7.31
C LEU A 36 31.11 10.53 5.94
N VAL A 37 29.95 10.59 5.25
CA VAL A 37 29.80 11.36 4.01
C VAL A 37 29.69 12.88 4.26
N VAL A 38 29.07 13.31 5.35
CA VAL A 38 29.02 14.74 5.75
C VAL A 38 30.38 15.21 6.26
N ASP A 39 31.06 14.42 7.08
CA ASP A 39 32.36 14.71 7.68
C ASP A 39 33.45 14.84 6.59
N ALA A 40 33.39 14.01 5.54
CA ALA A 40 34.29 14.06 4.38
C ALA A 40 33.84 15.01 3.25
N LEU A 41 32.67 15.65 3.36
CA LEU A 41 32.13 16.51 2.30
C LEU A 41 33.06 17.70 1.96
N PRO A 42 33.72 18.39 2.91
CA PRO A 42 34.61 19.51 2.58
C PRO A 42 35.82 19.05 1.75
N GLU A 43 36.41 17.91 2.07
CA GLU A 43 37.54 17.32 1.33
C GLU A 43 37.12 16.87 -0.08
N LEU A 44 35.94 16.24 -0.19
CA LEU A 44 35.34 15.85 -1.47
C LEU A 44 35.07 17.06 -2.39
N LEU A 45 34.53 18.16 -1.84
CA LEU A 45 34.28 19.38 -2.60
C LEU A 45 35.59 20.09 -2.98
N ALA A 46 36.54 20.21 -2.05
CA ALA A 46 37.86 20.78 -2.34
C ALA A 46 38.58 19.99 -3.44
N GLY A 47 38.53 18.65 -3.41
CA GLY A 47 39.11 17.79 -4.46
C GLY A 47 38.39 17.90 -5.81
N GLN A 48 37.05 18.01 -5.81
CA GLN A 48 36.26 18.14 -7.05
C GLN A 48 36.38 19.53 -7.70
N PHE A 49 36.68 20.57 -6.92
CA PHE A 49 36.73 21.96 -7.38
C PHE A 49 38.11 22.61 -7.27
N ALA A 50 39.20 21.84 -7.04
CA ALA A 50 40.57 22.35 -6.89
C ALA A 50 40.98 23.34 -8.00
N ASP A 51 40.77 22.96 -9.26
CA ASP A 51 41.04 23.79 -10.46
C ASP A 51 40.30 25.16 -10.47
N HIS A 52 39.27 25.32 -9.62
CA HIS A 52 38.43 26.51 -9.48
C HIS A 52 38.62 27.24 -8.13
N LEU A 53 39.43 26.68 -7.21
CA LEU A 53 39.66 27.19 -5.85
C LEU A 53 41.13 27.59 -5.60
N ASP A 54 42.07 27.21 -6.47
CA ASP A 54 43.52 27.43 -6.33
C ASP A 54 44.00 28.89 -6.61
N GLY A 55 43.28 29.91 -6.12
CA GLY A 55 43.69 31.31 -6.29
C GLY A 55 42.99 32.34 -5.41
N GLU A 56 43.46 33.60 -5.45
CA GLU A 56 42.85 34.77 -4.77
C GLU A 56 41.56 35.25 -5.48
N GLY A 57 40.67 34.30 -5.84
CA GLY A 57 39.37 34.58 -6.45
C GLY A 57 38.29 34.98 -5.45
N PRO A 58 37.11 35.44 -5.93
CA PRO A 58 35.95 35.71 -5.08
C PRO A 58 35.30 34.41 -4.53
N ASP A 59 34.50 34.54 -3.46
CA ASP A 59 33.63 33.48 -2.92
C ASP A 59 32.81 32.84 -4.06
N VAL A 60 32.98 31.54 -4.34
CA VAL A 60 32.24 30.81 -5.38
C VAL A 60 30.90 30.28 -4.85
N GLU A 61 29.78 30.69 -5.45
CA GLU A 61 28.45 30.14 -5.14
C GLU A 61 28.06 29.02 -6.12
N ILE A 62 27.96 27.78 -5.62
CA ILE A 62 27.47 26.64 -6.39
C ILE A 62 25.95 26.52 -6.19
N SER A 63 25.19 27.05 -7.13
CA SER A 63 23.72 27.07 -7.09
C SER A 63 23.05 25.82 -7.68
N GLU A 64 23.79 24.97 -8.40
CA GLU A 64 23.29 23.72 -8.98
C GLU A 64 23.62 22.47 -8.13
N PRO A 65 22.76 21.42 -8.10
CA PRO A 65 23.00 20.25 -7.26
C PRO A 65 24.18 19.37 -7.72
N VAL A 66 25.34 19.52 -7.08
CA VAL A 66 26.54 18.70 -7.33
C VAL A 66 26.26 17.22 -7.04
N ARG A 67 26.60 16.34 -7.98
CA ARG A 67 26.51 14.87 -7.82
C ARG A 67 27.90 14.27 -7.64
N LEU A 68 28.19 13.82 -6.42
CA LEU A 68 29.46 13.15 -6.08
C LEU A 68 29.26 11.63 -6.03
N SER A 69 29.98 10.90 -6.89
CA SER A 69 30.10 9.44 -6.83
C SER A 69 31.22 9.06 -5.88
N VAL A 70 30.93 8.22 -4.87
CA VAL A 70 31.92 7.70 -3.92
C VAL A 70 31.96 6.17 -3.97
N VAL A 71 33.14 5.60 -4.25
CA VAL A 71 33.35 4.15 -4.31
C VAL A 71 33.71 3.60 -2.92
N TRP A 72 32.83 2.82 -2.30
CA TRP A 72 33.08 2.30 -0.96
C TRP A 72 34.03 1.08 -0.95
N GLY A 73 35.34 1.35 -0.87
CA GLY A 73 36.36 0.32 -0.71
C GLY A 73 36.29 -0.40 0.65
N ARG A 74 36.37 -1.74 0.65
CA ARG A 74 36.76 -2.50 1.84
C ARG A 74 38.27 -2.69 1.83
N SER A 75 39.00 -1.78 2.48
CA SER A 75 40.45 -1.93 2.66
C SER A 75 40.76 -3.26 3.37
N ARG A 76 41.69 -4.04 2.82
CA ARG A 76 42.01 -5.42 3.27
C ARG A 76 42.94 -5.47 4.49
N GLY A 77 42.87 -4.46 5.37
CA GLY A 77 43.66 -4.39 6.60
C GLY A 77 43.06 -5.23 7.73
N SER A 78 43.87 -6.09 8.35
CA SER A 78 43.45 -6.89 9.51
C SER A 78 43.34 -6.03 10.77
N GLY A 79 42.10 -5.71 11.18
CA GLY A 79 41.81 -5.11 12.50
C GLY A 79 41.84 -3.58 12.57
N GLY A 80 41.92 -2.88 11.44
CA GLY A 80 41.82 -1.41 11.38
C GLY A 80 40.36 -0.92 11.37
N VAL A 81 40.15 0.30 11.86
CA VAL A 81 38.94 1.11 11.58
C VAL A 81 38.77 1.21 10.06
N PRO A 82 37.53 1.15 9.50
CA PRO A 82 37.33 1.25 8.06
C PRO A 82 37.81 2.60 7.51
N SER A 83 39.00 2.60 6.90
CA SER A 83 39.44 3.70 6.03
C SER A 83 38.50 3.78 4.82
N VAL A 84 37.96 4.98 4.57
CA VAL A 84 37.13 5.27 3.40
C VAL A 84 38.01 5.95 2.37
N GLU A 85 38.20 5.30 1.22
CA GLU A 85 39.02 5.81 0.13
C GLU A 85 38.11 6.51 -0.88
N PHE A 86 38.10 7.85 -0.84
CA PHE A 86 37.19 8.69 -1.62
C PHE A 86 37.69 8.90 -3.05
N ALA A 87 37.41 7.95 -3.95
CA ALA A 87 37.60 8.13 -5.38
C ALA A 87 36.35 8.76 -6.02
N VAL A 88 36.50 9.93 -6.63
CA VAL A 88 35.46 10.59 -7.44
C VAL A 88 35.51 10.05 -8.88
N ASP A 89 34.34 9.77 -9.46
CA ASP A 89 34.22 9.26 -10.84
C ASP A 89 34.23 10.41 -11.87
N PRO A 90 35.28 10.55 -12.70
CA PRO A 90 35.37 11.64 -13.67
C PRO A 90 34.38 11.51 -14.84
N GLY A 91 33.68 10.38 -14.99
CA GLY A 91 32.72 10.17 -16.07
C GLY A 91 31.30 10.71 -15.82
N ALA A 92 31.01 11.24 -14.62
CA ALA A 92 29.64 11.43 -14.14
C ALA A 92 29.16 12.89 -13.99
N SER A 93 30.02 13.89 -14.24
CA SER A 93 29.72 15.31 -13.97
C SER A 93 29.69 16.16 -15.23
N VAL A 94 28.59 16.89 -15.44
CA VAL A 94 28.63 18.14 -16.20
C VAL A 94 29.04 19.21 -15.20
N VAL A 95 30.24 19.77 -15.35
CA VAL A 95 30.72 20.87 -14.51
C VAL A 95 29.87 22.11 -14.83
N PRO A 96 29.13 22.69 -13.87
CA PRO A 96 28.46 23.97 -14.08
C PRO A 96 29.53 25.06 -14.19
N GLU A 97 29.43 25.94 -15.19
CA GLU A 97 30.32 27.11 -15.26
C GLU A 97 30.10 27.99 -14.02
N PRO A 98 31.15 28.31 -13.22
CA PRO A 98 31.01 29.21 -12.08
C PRO A 98 30.53 30.59 -12.55
N ARG A 99 29.37 31.01 -12.04
CA ARG A 99 28.83 32.35 -12.31
C ARG A 99 29.27 33.33 -11.24
N GLU A 100 30.00 34.37 -11.65
CA GLU A 100 30.14 35.57 -10.83
C GLU A 100 28.76 36.18 -10.56
N VAL A 101 28.51 36.62 -9.32
CA VAL A 101 27.18 36.98 -8.84
C VAL A 101 26.76 38.37 -9.33
N ALA A 102 26.27 38.44 -10.56
CA ALA A 102 25.59 39.61 -11.13
C ALA A 102 24.06 39.50 -10.96
N ARG A 103 23.40 40.64 -10.70
CA ARG A 103 21.94 40.76 -10.67
C ARG A 103 21.41 41.29 -12.00
N GLU A 104 20.48 40.57 -12.63
CA GLU A 104 19.29 41.07 -13.34
C GLU A 104 18.48 39.87 -13.89
N GLU A 105 17.20 39.76 -13.53
CA GLU A 105 16.00 40.05 -14.35
C GLU A 105 15.70 39.04 -15.48
N TRP A 106 14.47 38.50 -15.45
CA TRP A 106 14.02 37.38 -16.27
C TRP A 106 12.78 37.79 -17.08
N THR A 107 12.91 37.83 -18.41
CA THR A 107 11.77 37.92 -19.33
C THR A 107 11.53 36.56 -19.99
N GLY A 108 10.27 36.13 -20.06
CA GLY A 108 9.88 34.83 -20.61
C GLY A 108 9.06 34.95 -21.90
N SER A 109 8.90 33.84 -22.62
CA SER A 109 7.87 33.67 -23.64
C SER A 109 7.56 32.19 -23.85
N SER A 110 6.28 31.88 -24.06
CA SER A 110 5.77 30.55 -24.39
C SER A 110 5.45 30.43 -25.89
N SER A 111 5.30 29.20 -26.38
CA SER A 111 4.61 28.91 -27.65
C SER A 111 3.75 27.66 -27.48
N THR A 112 2.71 27.50 -28.30
CA THR A 112 1.55 26.62 -28.05
C THR A 112 0.96 26.06 -29.35
N SER A 113 0.07 25.05 -29.21
CA SER A 113 -0.70 24.40 -30.30
C SER A 113 0.11 23.42 -31.16
N ASP A 114 -0.42 22.39 -31.84
CA ASP A 114 -1.80 21.89 -32.12
C ASP A 114 -1.68 20.36 -32.49
N THR A 115 -2.65 19.43 -32.54
CA THR A 115 -4.14 19.36 -32.45
C THR A 115 -4.56 17.98 -31.87
N GLN A 116 -5.82 17.82 -31.41
CA GLN A 116 -6.40 16.53 -30.97
C GLN A 116 -7.14 15.75 -32.07
N VAL A 117 -7.06 14.41 -32.05
CA VAL A 117 -8.10 13.47 -32.54
C VAL A 117 -8.20 12.32 -31.54
N ALA A 118 -9.41 12.00 -31.07
CA ALA A 118 -9.62 10.99 -30.03
C ALA A 118 -10.56 9.86 -30.49
N VAL A 119 -10.13 8.61 -30.27
CA VAL A 119 -10.99 7.41 -30.35
C VAL A 119 -10.80 6.63 -29.06
N ARG A 120 -11.73 6.77 -28.11
CA ARG A 120 -11.69 6.03 -26.84
C ARG A 120 -12.32 4.66 -27.02
N ALA A 121 -11.52 3.60 -26.89
CA ALA A 121 -12.04 2.30 -26.50
C ALA A 121 -12.39 2.35 -25.00
N SER A 122 -13.60 2.82 -24.67
CA SER A 122 -14.09 2.78 -23.29
C SER A 122 -14.29 1.34 -22.86
N VAL A 123 -13.63 0.90 -21.78
CA VAL A 123 -14.12 -0.22 -20.96
C VAL A 123 -15.56 0.11 -20.60
N SER A 124 -16.52 -0.68 -21.08
CA SER A 124 -17.94 -0.39 -20.90
C SER A 124 -18.27 -0.37 -19.39
N ASP A 125 -18.85 0.73 -18.89
CA ASP A 125 -19.15 0.90 -17.45
C ASP A 125 -19.99 -0.26 -16.87
N THR A 126 -20.76 -0.96 -17.72
CA THR A 126 -21.51 -2.17 -17.39
C THR A 126 -20.65 -3.33 -16.86
N ALA A 127 -19.39 -3.43 -17.30
CA ALA A 127 -18.47 -4.47 -16.81
C ALA A 127 -18.08 -4.21 -15.35
N LEU A 128 -17.89 -2.94 -14.97
CA LEU A 128 -17.40 -2.52 -13.65
C LEU A 128 -18.56 -2.33 -12.65
N SER A 129 -19.55 -3.24 -12.67
CA SER A 129 -20.74 -3.19 -11.82
C SER A 129 -20.64 -4.12 -10.60
N PRO A 130 -21.28 -3.79 -9.46
CA PRO A 130 -21.41 -4.71 -8.32
C PRO A 130 -22.06 -6.05 -8.68
N VAL A 131 -22.96 -6.05 -9.67
CA VAL A 131 -23.62 -7.27 -10.17
C VAL A 131 -22.62 -8.21 -10.84
N THR A 132 -21.64 -7.67 -11.58
CA THR A 132 -20.56 -8.44 -12.21
C THR A 132 -19.72 -9.14 -11.15
N LEU A 133 -19.21 -8.37 -10.17
CA LEU A 133 -18.39 -8.88 -9.07
C LEU A 133 -19.14 -9.95 -8.26
N PHE A 134 -20.41 -9.72 -7.93
CA PHE A 134 -21.22 -10.71 -7.22
C PHE A 134 -21.54 -11.94 -8.06
N GLY A 135 -21.65 -11.80 -9.39
CA GLY A 135 -21.75 -12.93 -10.32
C GLY A 135 -20.51 -13.82 -10.28
N GLU A 136 -19.32 -13.24 -10.44
CA GLU A 136 -18.05 -13.99 -10.37
C GLU A 136 -17.82 -14.64 -9.00
N LEU A 137 -18.16 -13.94 -7.91
CA LEU A 137 -18.07 -14.51 -6.56
C LEU A 137 -19.12 -15.59 -6.31
N ALA A 138 -20.29 -15.55 -6.97
CA ALA A 138 -21.26 -16.64 -6.92
C ALA A 138 -20.75 -17.87 -7.67
N GLU A 139 -20.19 -17.70 -8.87
CA GLU A 139 -19.55 -18.77 -9.66
C GLU A 139 -18.39 -19.45 -8.90
N ARG A 140 -17.64 -18.70 -8.10
CA ARG A 140 -16.57 -19.23 -7.22
C ARG A 140 -17.07 -19.84 -5.90
N GLY A 141 -18.36 -19.69 -5.57
CA GLY A 141 -18.93 -20.11 -4.27
C GLY A 141 -18.56 -19.19 -3.09
N GLU A 142 -17.99 -18.02 -3.36
CA GLU A 142 -17.42 -17.09 -2.39
C GLU A 142 -18.39 -15.97 -1.95
N LEU A 143 -19.44 -15.70 -2.74
CA LEU A 143 -20.36 -14.57 -2.50
C LEU A 143 -20.98 -14.58 -1.10
N ALA A 144 -21.48 -15.73 -0.63
CA ALA A 144 -22.10 -15.83 0.69
C ALA A 144 -21.10 -15.52 1.83
N ALA A 145 -19.82 -15.87 1.64
CA ALA A 145 -18.77 -15.53 2.59
C ALA A 145 -18.45 -14.03 2.54
N LEU A 146 -18.34 -13.41 1.36
CA LEU A 146 -18.13 -11.95 1.26
C LEU A 146 -19.27 -11.20 1.96
N LEU A 147 -20.51 -11.52 1.61
CA LEU A 147 -21.70 -10.88 2.16
C LEU A 147 -21.77 -10.98 3.69
N ALA A 148 -21.29 -12.09 4.27
CA ALA A 148 -21.22 -12.26 5.71
C ALA A 148 -20.16 -11.39 6.42
N LEU A 149 -19.14 -10.91 5.71
CA LEU A 149 -18.12 -9.98 6.21
C LEU A 149 -18.51 -8.51 6.08
N LEU A 150 -19.45 -8.15 5.18
CA LEU A 150 -19.79 -6.75 4.92
C LEU A 150 -20.53 -6.09 6.10
N PRO A 151 -20.16 -4.86 6.51
CA PRO A 151 -20.97 -4.03 7.40
C PRO A 151 -22.36 -3.77 6.83
N ASP A 152 -23.32 -3.56 7.74
CA ASP A 152 -24.72 -3.26 7.45
C ASP A 152 -24.92 -2.12 6.44
N GLU A 153 -24.11 -1.07 6.52
CA GLU A 153 -24.18 0.08 5.63
C GLU A 153 -23.68 -0.26 4.21
N THR A 154 -22.52 -0.90 4.10
CA THR A 154 -21.94 -1.38 2.83
C THR A 154 -22.90 -2.33 2.11
N LEU A 155 -23.49 -3.30 2.82
CA LEU A 155 -24.45 -4.23 2.22
C LEU A 155 -25.66 -3.50 1.62
N ARG A 156 -26.18 -2.46 2.27
CA ARG A 156 -27.31 -1.64 1.76
C ARG A 156 -26.92 -0.84 0.51
N VAL A 157 -25.71 -0.26 0.48
CA VAL A 157 -25.17 0.45 -0.69
C VAL A 157 -25.02 -0.51 -1.87
N CYS A 158 -24.41 -1.67 -1.66
CA CYS A 158 -24.25 -2.68 -2.72
C CYS A 158 -25.60 -3.24 -3.22
N LEU A 159 -26.57 -3.48 -2.33
CA LEU A 159 -27.93 -3.88 -2.69
C LEU A 159 -28.62 -2.85 -3.59
N ALA A 160 -28.59 -1.56 -3.20
CA ALA A 160 -29.19 -0.49 -3.98
C ALA A 160 -28.56 -0.38 -5.38
N ALA A 161 -27.24 -0.35 -5.45
CA ALA A 161 -26.50 -0.30 -6.72
C ALA A 161 -26.78 -1.53 -7.62
N SER A 162 -27.00 -2.70 -7.02
CA SER A 162 -27.28 -3.96 -7.76
C SER A 162 -28.72 -4.10 -8.25
N LEU A 163 -29.67 -3.36 -7.66
CA LEU A 163 -31.11 -3.53 -7.93
C LEU A 163 -31.73 -2.41 -8.78
N ASP A 164 -31.18 -1.20 -8.69
CA ASP A 164 -31.64 -0.01 -9.41
C ASP A 164 -30.61 0.49 -10.46
N GLY A 165 -29.43 -0.12 -10.56
CA GLY A 165 -28.40 0.23 -11.55
C GLY A 165 -28.77 -0.10 -13.01
N PRO A 166 -28.26 0.65 -14.00
CA PRO A 166 -28.63 0.51 -15.43
C PRO A 166 -27.95 -0.67 -16.16
N GLY A 167 -27.49 -1.70 -15.44
CA GLY A 167 -26.64 -2.78 -15.95
C GLY A 167 -27.35 -4.11 -16.24
N GLU A 168 -26.57 -5.19 -16.26
CA GLU A 168 -27.09 -6.56 -16.30
C GLU A 168 -27.97 -6.84 -15.07
N ARG A 169 -29.06 -7.60 -15.25
CA ARG A 169 -29.92 -8.00 -14.13
C ARG A 169 -29.20 -9.07 -13.30
N PRO A 170 -29.16 -8.97 -11.96
CA PRO A 170 -28.51 -9.97 -11.13
C PRO A 170 -29.10 -11.37 -11.37
N ARG A 171 -28.21 -12.35 -11.52
CA ARG A 171 -28.57 -13.75 -11.74
C ARG A 171 -29.28 -14.32 -10.51
N GLY A 172 -30.05 -15.39 -10.69
CA GLY A 172 -30.87 -15.98 -9.63
C GLY A 172 -30.07 -16.40 -8.37
N GLU A 173 -28.84 -16.87 -8.56
CA GLU A 173 -27.90 -17.23 -7.48
C GLU A 173 -27.47 -16.01 -6.65
N VAL A 174 -27.17 -14.89 -7.31
CA VAL A 174 -26.82 -13.61 -6.64
C VAL A 174 -28.01 -13.09 -5.84
N ILE A 175 -29.22 -13.12 -6.41
CA ILE A 175 -30.46 -12.74 -5.71
C ILE A 175 -30.70 -13.64 -4.49
N GLY A 176 -30.50 -14.96 -4.63
CA GLY A 176 -30.66 -15.93 -3.56
C GLY A 176 -29.67 -15.73 -2.41
N ALA A 177 -28.39 -15.51 -2.71
CA ALA A 177 -27.35 -15.26 -1.71
C ALA A 177 -27.58 -13.93 -0.96
N LEU A 178 -27.92 -12.85 -1.68
CA LEU A 178 -28.28 -11.56 -1.09
C LEU A 178 -29.49 -11.69 -0.16
N ALA A 179 -30.52 -12.43 -0.56
CA ALA A 179 -31.71 -12.65 0.25
C ALA A 179 -31.47 -13.49 1.50
N ALA A 180 -30.68 -14.56 1.37
CA ALA A 180 -30.28 -15.39 2.50
C ALA A 180 -29.52 -14.56 3.55
N GLU A 181 -28.62 -13.67 3.12
CA GLU A 181 -27.91 -12.77 4.04
C GLU A 181 -28.84 -11.73 4.69
N VAL A 182 -29.72 -11.10 3.91
CA VAL A 182 -30.67 -10.10 4.39
C VAL A 182 -31.70 -10.71 5.36
N ALA A 183 -32.09 -11.97 5.16
CA ALA A 183 -32.88 -12.75 6.11
C ALA A 183 -32.06 -13.16 7.36
N ARG A 184 -30.78 -13.56 7.20
CA ARG A 184 -29.86 -13.87 8.32
C ARG A 184 -29.67 -12.67 9.26
N ARG A 185 -29.71 -11.43 8.73
CA ARG A 185 -29.69 -10.18 9.50
C ARG A 185 -31.07 -9.74 10.02
N GLY A 186 -32.13 -10.50 9.76
CA GLY A 186 -33.49 -10.20 10.20
C GLY A 186 -34.13 -8.97 9.55
N TRP A 187 -33.64 -8.52 8.38
CA TRP A 187 -34.23 -7.37 7.67
C TRP A 187 -35.49 -7.76 6.87
N ILE A 188 -35.61 -9.05 6.49
CA ILE A 188 -36.79 -9.65 5.83
C ILE A 188 -37.10 -11.02 6.46
N PRO A 189 -38.35 -11.52 6.40
CA PRO A 189 -38.65 -12.92 6.71
C PRO A 189 -37.98 -13.89 5.72
N GLU A 190 -37.86 -15.17 6.06
CA GLU A 190 -37.25 -16.17 5.17
C GLU A 190 -37.98 -16.24 3.81
N PRO A 191 -37.23 -16.18 2.68
CA PRO A 191 -37.81 -16.02 1.35
C PRO A 191 -38.57 -17.26 0.89
N SER A 192 -39.86 -17.11 0.59
CA SER A 192 -40.74 -18.23 0.19
C SER A 192 -40.58 -18.65 -1.28
N SER A 193 -40.05 -17.78 -2.14
CA SER A 193 -39.86 -18.04 -3.58
C SER A 193 -38.95 -16.97 -4.23
N PRO A 194 -37.98 -17.34 -5.11
CA PRO A 194 -37.02 -16.41 -5.70
C PRO A 194 -37.62 -15.20 -6.46
N VAL A 195 -38.86 -15.31 -6.95
CA VAL A 195 -39.54 -14.21 -7.65
C VAL A 195 -40.12 -13.18 -6.66
N ALA A 196 -40.64 -13.65 -5.51
CA ALA A 196 -41.08 -12.76 -4.43
C ALA A 196 -39.87 -12.01 -3.85
N THR A 197 -38.76 -12.73 -3.66
CA THR A 197 -37.48 -12.23 -3.15
C THR A 197 -36.96 -10.99 -3.88
N LEU A 198 -37.02 -10.95 -5.21
CA LEU A 198 -36.54 -9.78 -5.97
C LEU A 198 -37.45 -8.54 -5.81
N VAL A 199 -38.72 -8.73 -5.47
CA VAL A 199 -39.66 -7.65 -5.12
C VAL A 199 -39.43 -7.20 -3.69
N GLU A 200 -39.32 -8.14 -2.76
CA GLU A 200 -39.05 -7.91 -1.32
C GLU A 200 -37.74 -7.13 -1.11
N LEU A 201 -36.65 -7.52 -1.78
CA LEU A 201 -35.38 -6.80 -1.72
C LEU A 201 -35.46 -5.37 -2.29
N ARG A 202 -36.31 -5.12 -3.31
CA ARG A 202 -36.53 -3.77 -3.86
C ARG A 202 -37.38 -2.90 -2.96
N GLU A 203 -38.44 -3.43 -2.36
CA GLU A 203 -39.23 -2.69 -1.36
C GLU A 203 -38.42 -2.42 -0.08
N LEU A 204 -37.51 -3.32 0.30
CA LEU A 204 -36.52 -3.06 1.34
C LEU A 204 -35.59 -1.91 0.97
N VAL A 205 -34.95 -1.93 -0.21
CA VAL A 205 -34.10 -0.81 -0.68
C VAL A 205 -34.85 0.52 -0.76
N ARG A 206 -36.15 0.51 -1.09
CA ARG A 206 -37.00 1.72 -1.12
C ARG A 206 -37.42 2.23 0.25
N SER A 207 -37.59 1.34 1.23
CA SER A 207 -37.99 1.67 2.60
C SER A 207 -36.82 1.98 3.55
N LEU A 208 -35.62 1.49 3.23
CA LEU A 208 -34.41 1.86 3.93
C LEU A 208 -34.18 3.38 3.88
N PRO A 209 -33.78 4.02 4.99
CA PRO A 209 -33.36 5.43 4.96
C PRO A 209 -32.25 5.60 3.94
N ARG A 210 -32.45 6.49 2.95
CA ARG A 210 -31.39 6.88 2.03
C ARG A 210 -30.24 7.43 2.86
N VAL A 211 -29.12 6.70 2.91
CA VAL A 211 -27.84 7.19 3.47
C VAL A 211 -27.61 8.57 2.86
N ALA A 212 -27.54 9.59 3.72
CA ALA A 212 -27.75 10.98 3.32
C ALA A 212 -26.75 11.34 2.21
N SER A 213 -27.25 11.39 0.98
CA SER A 213 -26.40 11.36 -0.21
C SER A 213 -25.46 12.56 -0.15
N ALA A 214 -24.15 12.29 -0.11
CA ALA A 214 -23.12 13.33 0.02
C ALA A 214 -23.43 14.45 -0.98
N PRO A 215 -23.49 15.71 -0.52
CA PRO A 215 -24.21 16.80 -1.20
C PRO A 215 -23.79 16.84 -2.66
N HIS A 216 -24.77 16.69 -3.56
CA HIS A 216 -24.53 16.43 -4.99
C HIS A 216 -23.46 17.37 -5.55
N VAL A 217 -22.24 16.84 -5.68
CA VAL A 217 -21.12 17.56 -6.27
C VAL A 217 -21.51 17.88 -7.70
N SER A 218 -21.42 19.15 -8.07
CA SER A 218 -21.83 19.60 -9.40
C SER A 218 -21.11 18.79 -10.47
N SER A 219 -21.82 18.41 -11.53
CA SER A 219 -21.21 17.67 -12.64
C SER A 219 -19.97 18.40 -13.18
N ALA A 220 -19.97 19.74 -13.15
CA ALA A 220 -18.84 20.57 -13.56
C ALA A 220 -17.59 20.42 -12.67
N ASP A 221 -17.74 20.11 -11.38
CA ASP A 221 -16.60 19.91 -10.47
C ASP A 221 -16.07 18.48 -10.55
N VAL A 222 -16.95 17.50 -10.83
CA VAL A 222 -16.53 16.14 -11.21
C VAL A 222 -15.80 16.17 -12.57
N GLU A 223 -16.35 16.88 -13.55
CA GLU A 223 -15.73 17.09 -14.86
C GLU A 223 -14.37 17.77 -14.75
N ARG A 224 -14.16 18.76 -13.86
CA ARG A 224 -12.83 19.33 -13.61
C ARG A 224 -11.80 18.29 -13.17
N VAL A 225 -12.16 17.44 -12.19
CA VAL A 225 -11.25 16.39 -11.68
C VAL A 225 -10.96 15.34 -12.76
N VAL A 226 -11.97 14.99 -13.57
CA VAL A 226 -11.82 14.07 -14.71
C VAL A 226 -11.05 14.72 -15.87
N GLN A 227 -11.14 16.03 -16.07
CA GLN A 227 -10.35 16.79 -17.06
C GLN A 227 -8.87 16.89 -16.64
N THR A 228 -8.55 17.01 -15.34
CA THR A 228 -7.18 16.80 -14.84
C THR A 228 -6.72 15.33 -14.88
N SER A 229 -7.59 14.40 -15.31
CA SER A 229 -7.25 13.00 -15.62
C SER A 229 -7.17 12.75 -17.14
N ALA A 230 -7.32 13.79 -17.98
CA ALA A 230 -7.10 13.69 -19.41
C ALA A 230 -5.59 13.66 -19.69
N SER A 231 -5.00 12.45 -19.62
CA SER A 231 -3.60 12.18 -19.97
C SER A 231 -3.19 12.98 -21.21
N PRO A 232 -2.03 13.67 -21.22
CA PRO A 232 -1.55 14.37 -22.40
C PRO A 232 -1.54 13.42 -23.60
N ALA A 233 -2.06 13.87 -24.74
CA ALA A 233 -2.15 13.09 -25.97
C ALA A 233 -0.76 12.94 -26.58
N GLY A 234 0.01 11.97 -26.06
CA GLY A 234 1.39 11.72 -26.44
C GLY A 234 2.10 10.79 -25.47
N GLU A 235 3.16 10.16 -25.96
CA GLU A 235 4.03 9.30 -25.18
C GLU A 235 4.77 10.10 -24.12
N THR A 236 4.41 9.92 -22.84
CA THR A 236 5.14 10.53 -21.73
C THR A 236 5.99 9.49 -21.01
N THR A 237 7.22 9.89 -20.67
CA THR A 237 8.15 9.10 -19.85
C THR A 237 8.43 9.88 -18.56
N ARG A 238 8.33 9.22 -17.40
CA ARG A 238 8.61 9.79 -16.07
C ARG A 238 9.52 8.84 -15.28
N GLU A 239 10.40 9.39 -14.45
CA GLU A 239 11.17 8.62 -13.45
C GLU A 239 10.46 8.69 -12.09
N CYS A 240 10.34 7.57 -11.38
CA CYS A 240 9.70 7.48 -10.06
C CYS A 240 10.11 6.20 -9.31
N ALA A 241 9.69 6.03 -8.06
CA ALA A 241 9.81 4.75 -7.36
C ALA A 241 8.99 3.62 -8.04
N ALA A 242 9.58 2.42 -8.11
CA ALA A 242 8.98 1.22 -8.67
C ALA A 242 7.95 0.56 -7.76
N LEU A 243 8.09 0.73 -6.43
CA LEU A 243 7.40 -0.09 -5.44
C LEU A 243 5.86 -0.11 -5.56
N PRO A 244 5.15 1.01 -5.80
CA PRO A 244 3.70 0.97 -6.01
C PRO A 244 3.27 0.04 -7.17
N PHE A 245 4.01 0.05 -8.28
CA PHE A 245 3.73 -0.81 -9.42
C PHE A 245 3.93 -2.29 -9.10
N LEU A 246 4.94 -2.63 -8.27
CA LEU A 246 5.17 -4.01 -7.82
C LEU A 246 4.05 -4.56 -6.93
N LEU A 247 3.17 -3.72 -6.36
CA LEU A 247 1.99 -4.18 -5.61
C LEU A 247 0.88 -4.69 -6.52
N VAL A 248 0.81 -4.24 -7.78
CA VAL A 248 -0.32 -4.47 -8.68
C VAL A 248 -0.44 -5.95 -9.07
N GLY A 249 0.67 -6.63 -9.36
CA GLY A 249 0.70 -8.07 -9.65
C GLY A 249 0.15 -8.95 -8.50
N PRO A 250 0.58 -8.75 -7.25
CA PRO A 250 -0.06 -9.33 -6.07
C PRO A 250 -1.57 -9.08 -5.98
N LEU A 251 -2.04 -7.83 -6.14
CA LEU A 251 -3.47 -7.47 -6.04
C LEU A 251 -4.32 -8.05 -7.16
N ALA A 252 -3.76 -8.23 -8.37
CA ALA A 252 -4.45 -8.90 -9.47
C ALA A 252 -4.73 -10.37 -9.11
N ARG A 253 -3.73 -11.07 -8.55
CA ARG A 253 -3.84 -12.50 -8.21
C ARG A 253 -4.81 -12.80 -7.06
N THR A 254 -5.23 -11.80 -6.29
CA THR A 254 -6.26 -11.94 -5.24
C THR A 254 -7.66 -11.51 -5.69
N GLY A 255 -7.83 -11.09 -6.94
CA GLY A 255 -9.09 -10.52 -7.45
C GLY A 255 -9.41 -9.12 -6.92
N TYR A 256 -8.43 -8.45 -6.29
CA TYR A 256 -8.65 -7.15 -5.64
C TYR A 256 -8.82 -6.02 -6.67
N LEU A 257 -8.03 -6.03 -7.75
CA LEU A 257 -8.15 -5.02 -8.82
C LEU A 257 -9.53 -5.09 -9.48
N ASP A 258 -9.99 -6.30 -9.76
CA ASP A 258 -11.30 -6.61 -10.35
C ASP A 258 -12.44 -6.07 -9.47
N ALA A 259 -12.26 -6.05 -8.15
CA ALA A 259 -13.22 -5.51 -7.19
C ALA A 259 -13.19 -3.97 -7.06
N VAL A 260 -12.06 -3.29 -7.34
CA VAL A 260 -11.92 -1.82 -7.17
C VAL A 260 -12.92 -1.04 -8.02
N GLY A 261 -13.12 -1.43 -9.29
CA GLY A 261 -14.12 -0.80 -10.17
C GLY A 261 -15.56 -0.93 -9.63
N PRO A 262 -16.09 -2.16 -9.51
CA PRO A 262 -17.39 -2.46 -8.91
C PRO A 262 -17.66 -1.80 -7.55
N ALA A 263 -16.70 -1.83 -6.63
CA ALA A 263 -16.85 -1.21 -5.31
C ALA A 263 -17.03 0.31 -5.44
N LEU A 264 -16.16 1.00 -6.18
CA LEU A 264 -16.26 2.44 -6.38
C LEU A 264 -17.48 2.84 -7.24
N ALA A 265 -17.92 1.98 -8.16
CA ALA A 265 -19.17 2.17 -8.90
C ALA A 265 -20.40 2.16 -7.97
N SER A 266 -20.42 1.33 -6.92
CA SER A 266 -21.54 1.28 -5.95
C SER A 266 -21.80 2.60 -5.21
N VAL A 267 -20.78 3.46 -5.10
CA VAL A 267 -20.83 4.79 -4.46
C VAL A 267 -20.70 5.95 -5.48
N GLY A 268 -20.75 5.67 -6.79
CA GLY A 268 -20.66 6.69 -7.83
C GLY A 268 -19.28 7.35 -7.97
N LEU A 269 -18.21 6.62 -7.63
CA LEU A 269 -16.81 7.08 -7.66
C LEU A 269 -15.95 6.37 -8.73
N LEU A 270 -16.55 5.69 -9.71
CA LEU A 270 -15.84 4.90 -10.72
C LEU A 270 -14.74 5.70 -11.45
N HIS A 271 -15.04 6.94 -11.85
CA HIS A 271 -14.08 7.85 -12.50
C HIS A 271 -13.04 8.46 -11.54
N GLN A 272 -13.07 8.11 -10.25
CA GLN A 272 -12.11 8.54 -9.21
C GLN A 272 -11.18 7.41 -8.75
N THR A 273 -11.16 6.28 -9.47
CA THR A 273 -10.18 5.19 -9.25
C THR A 273 -8.70 5.65 -9.24
N PRO A 274 -8.26 6.70 -9.98
CA PRO A 274 -6.93 7.30 -9.77
C PRO A 274 -6.66 7.83 -8.35
N LEU A 275 -7.68 8.37 -7.66
CA LEU A 275 -7.51 8.86 -6.28
C LEU A 275 -7.30 7.71 -5.29
N PHE A 276 -7.91 6.55 -5.55
CA PHE A 276 -7.64 5.31 -4.82
C PHE A 276 -6.20 4.82 -5.06
N ALA A 277 -5.75 4.83 -6.31
CA ALA A 277 -4.37 4.47 -6.66
C ALA A 277 -3.33 5.40 -6.00
N ALA A 278 -3.60 6.70 -5.98
CA ALA A 278 -2.75 7.68 -5.30
C ALA A 278 -2.68 7.44 -3.78
N ALA A 279 -3.80 7.05 -3.15
CA ALA A 279 -3.84 6.66 -1.74
C ALA A 279 -3.03 5.38 -1.46
N LEU A 280 -3.13 4.37 -2.35
CA LEU A 280 -2.37 3.12 -2.25
C LEU A 280 -0.87 3.36 -2.39
N ALA A 281 -0.45 4.14 -3.39
CA ALA A 281 0.96 4.49 -3.57
C ALA A 281 1.50 5.29 -2.38
N ARG A 282 0.75 6.28 -1.88
CA ARG A 282 1.11 7.04 -0.67
C ARG A 282 1.33 6.18 0.58
N ARG A 283 0.81 4.95 0.64
CA ARG A 283 1.02 4.04 1.78
C ARG A 283 2.41 3.39 1.80
N VAL A 284 3.09 3.30 0.64
CA VAL A 284 4.44 2.73 0.49
C VAL A 284 5.50 3.75 0.07
N LEU A 285 5.13 5.04 -0.03
CA LEU A 285 5.98 6.14 -0.48
C LEU A 285 6.15 7.24 0.57
N GLY A 286 7.27 7.95 0.50
CA GLY A 286 7.53 9.15 1.31
C GLY A 286 7.00 10.46 0.71
N GLY A 287 6.46 10.47 -0.50
CA GLY A 287 6.12 11.70 -1.23
C GLY A 287 4.99 11.54 -2.26
N SER A 288 4.45 12.67 -2.73
CA SER A 288 3.25 12.73 -3.58
C SER A 288 3.51 12.66 -5.09
N ALA A 289 4.71 12.99 -5.57
CA ALA A 289 5.03 13.00 -7.00
C ALA A 289 4.91 11.59 -7.62
N ASP A 290 5.62 10.61 -7.05
CA ASP A 290 5.57 9.21 -7.49
C ASP A 290 4.17 8.60 -7.38
N ALA A 291 3.39 9.03 -6.38
CA ALA A 291 1.99 8.62 -6.24
C ALA A 291 1.09 9.19 -7.34
N ALA A 292 1.39 10.39 -7.87
CA ALA A 292 0.73 10.93 -9.06
C ALA A 292 1.10 10.12 -10.31
N VAL A 293 2.37 9.76 -10.48
CA VAL A 293 2.82 8.91 -11.61
C VAL A 293 2.11 7.55 -11.59
N PHE A 294 2.06 6.87 -10.45
CA PHE A 294 1.34 5.60 -10.30
C PHE A 294 -0.16 5.71 -10.59
N ALA A 295 -0.79 6.82 -10.20
CA ALA A 295 -2.19 7.11 -10.43
C ALA A 295 -2.52 7.63 -11.85
N CYS A 296 -1.52 7.83 -12.72
CA CYS A 296 -1.68 8.52 -14.01
C CYS A 296 -2.26 9.96 -13.87
N LEU A 297 -1.88 10.66 -12.80
CA LEU A 297 -2.24 12.05 -12.50
C LEU A 297 -1.05 12.99 -12.72
N ASP A 298 -1.32 14.29 -12.88
CA ASP A 298 -0.26 15.32 -12.87
C ASP A 298 0.13 15.75 -11.45
N SER A 299 -0.80 15.66 -10.49
CA SER A 299 -0.51 15.81 -9.06
C SER A 299 -1.56 15.07 -8.22
N VAL A 300 -1.21 14.67 -7.00
CA VAL A 300 -2.18 14.10 -6.05
C VAL A 300 -2.88 15.25 -5.29
N PRO A 301 -4.21 15.40 -5.40
CA PRO A 301 -4.96 16.40 -4.65
C PRO A 301 -5.06 16.04 -3.16
N ASP A 302 -5.71 16.89 -2.35
CA ASP A 302 -6.18 16.44 -1.04
C ASP A 302 -7.22 15.31 -1.24
N LEU A 303 -7.01 14.21 -0.52
CA LEU A 303 -7.84 13.02 -0.58
C LEU A 303 -8.97 13.04 0.46
N GLY A 304 -9.01 14.05 1.35
CA GLY A 304 -9.95 14.10 2.47
C GLY A 304 -11.44 14.05 2.11
N ASP A 305 -11.86 14.53 0.93
CA ASP A 305 -13.25 14.34 0.46
C ASP A 305 -13.49 12.96 -0.15
N PHE A 306 -12.56 12.50 -0.97
CA PHE A 306 -12.59 11.16 -1.56
C PHE A 306 -12.64 10.07 -0.48
N ALA A 307 -11.81 10.19 0.57
CA ALA A 307 -11.77 9.26 1.70
C ALA A 307 -13.10 9.16 2.46
N ARG A 308 -13.82 10.28 2.66
CA ARG A 308 -15.17 10.28 3.25
C ARG A 308 -16.18 9.57 2.35
N ARG A 309 -16.13 9.83 1.03
CA ARG A 309 -17.12 9.34 0.06
C ARG A 309 -16.92 7.87 -0.33
N VAL A 310 -15.67 7.39 -0.35
CA VAL A 310 -15.34 6.00 -0.67
C VAL A 310 -15.55 5.07 0.53
N GLY A 311 -15.59 5.61 1.75
CA GLY A 311 -15.76 4.88 3.02
C GLY A 311 -16.77 3.72 2.98
N PRO A 312 -18.02 3.91 2.52
CA PRO A 312 -19.01 2.84 2.47
C PRO A 312 -18.67 1.67 1.52
N ALA A 313 -17.80 1.87 0.54
CA ALA A 313 -17.38 0.85 -0.43
C ALA A 313 -16.12 0.08 -0.02
N LEU A 314 -15.26 0.66 0.84
CA LEU A 314 -14.00 0.04 1.25
C LEU A 314 -14.16 -1.37 1.86
N PRO A 315 -15.19 -1.68 2.68
CA PRO A 315 -15.35 -3.02 3.23
C PRO A 315 -15.63 -4.11 2.19
N VAL A 316 -16.04 -3.78 0.96
CA VAL A 316 -16.09 -4.74 -0.16
C VAL A 316 -14.69 -5.16 -0.56
N LEU A 317 -13.78 -4.20 -0.64
CA LEU A 317 -12.37 -4.40 -1.00
C LEU A 317 -11.63 -5.14 0.12
N ASP A 318 -11.82 -4.71 1.36
CA ASP A 318 -11.24 -5.36 2.53
C ASP A 318 -11.77 -6.80 2.69
N GLY A 319 -13.06 -7.04 2.40
CA GLY A 319 -13.65 -8.38 2.36
C GLY A 319 -13.08 -9.28 1.26
N VAL A 320 -12.74 -8.75 0.08
CA VAL A 320 -12.07 -9.51 -0.99
C VAL A 320 -10.63 -9.87 -0.60
N LEU A 321 -9.89 -8.96 0.04
CA LEU A 321 -8.57 -9.29 0.63
C LEU A 321 -8.71 -10.41 1.66
N ALA A 322 -9.66 -10.28 2.59
CA ALA A 322 -9.91 -11.23 3.66
C ALA A 322 -10.21 -12.63 3.11
N LEU A 323 -11.11 -12.77 2.13
CA LEU A 323 -11.44 -14.06 1.51
C LEU A 323 -10.26 -14.73 0.82
N ALA A 324 -9.34 -13.97 0.24
CA ALA A 324 -8.12 -14.50 -0.36
C ALA A 324 -7.15 -15.04 0.71
N VAL A 325 -7.05 -14.37 1.87
CA VAL A 325 -6.20 -14.81 2.99
C VAL A 325 -6.82 -15.99 3.75
N CYS A 326 -8.10 -15.92 4.13
CA CYS A 326 -8.81 -17.00 4.85
C CYS A 326 -8.75 -18.35 4.12
N ARG A 327 -8.79 -18.33 2.78
CA ARG A 327 -8.67 -19.52 1.92
C ARG A 327 -7.27 -20.13 1.86
N GLY A 328 -6.23 -19.31 2.07
CA GLY A 328 -4.83 -19.74 2.05
C GLY A 328 -4.26 -20.06 3.42
N HIS A 329 -4.98 -19.74 4.50
CA HIS A 329 -4.54 -19.92 5.89
C HIS A 329 -4.62 -21.39 6.33
N ASP A 330 -3.61 -21.85 7.07
CA ASP A 330 -3.60 -23.16 7.75
C ASP A 330 -4.08 -23.00 9.20
N PRO A 331 -5.24 -23.57 9.59
CA PRO A 331 -5.78 -23.44 10.96
C PRO A 331 -4.89 -24.02 12.08
N VAL A 332 -3.77 -24.69 11.75
CA VAL A 332 -2.74 -25.12 12.71
C VAL A 332 -1.82 -23.97 13.14
N ASP A 333 -1.60 -22.97 12.26
CA ASP A 333 -0.90 -21.73 12.60
C ASP A 333 -1.90 -20.71 13.20
N PRO A 334 -1.48 -19.85 14.15
CA PRO A 334 -2.40 -18.93 14.80
C PRO A 334 -2.77 -17.72 13.93
N LEU A 335 -3.84 -17.02 14.30
CA LEU A 335 -4.04 -15.63 13.91
C LEU A 335 -3.44 -14.71 14.99
N LEU A 336 -2.99 -13.53 14.58
CA LEU A 336 -2.41 -12.51 15.45
C LEU A 336 -3.33 -11.27 15.50
N VAL A 337 -3.44 -10.64 16.67
CA VAL A 337 -4.25 -9.45 16.90
C VAL A 337 -3.44 -8.36 17.62
N ALA A 338 -3.49 -7.13 17.11
CA ALA A 338 -2.94 -5.94 17.75
C ALA A 338 -3.89 -4.73 17.65
N GLY A 339 -3.84 -3.86 18.65
CA GLY A 339 -4.51 -2.57 18.66
C GLY A 339 -3.87 -1.59 17.70
N VAL A 340 -4.64 -1.07 16.74
CA VAL A 340 -4.21 -0.15 15.68
C VAL A 340 -5.29 0.92 15.50
N ASP A 341 -4.91 2.20 15.56
CA ASP A 341 -5.80 3.35 15.37
C ASP A 341 -7.10 3.33 16.21
N GLY A 342 -7.03 2.76 17.41
CA GLY A 342 -8.17 2.60 18.33
C GLY A 342 -9.10 1.43 18.00
N GLY A 343 -8.82 0.67 16.93
CA GLY A 343 -9.45 -0.60 16.60
C GLY A 343 -8.45 -1.76 16.72
N LEU A 344 -8.74 -2.86 16.01
CA LEU A 344 -8.00 -4.11 16.03
C LEU A 344 -7.61 -4.52 14.61
N LEU A 345 -6.33 -4.81 14.40
CA LEU A 345 -5.80 -5.44 13.18
C LEU A 345 -5.67 -6.96 13.41
N LEU A 346 -6.28 -7.76 12.54
CA LEU A 346 -6.19 -9.22 12.51
C LEU A 346 -5.26 -9.66 11.36
N VAL A 347 -4.33 -10.57 11.65
CA VAL A 347 -3.22 -10.94 10.74
C VAL A 347 -2.97 -12.45 10.78
N ASP A 348 -2.72 -13.08 9.63
CA ASP A 348 -2.21 -14.45 9.53
C ASP A 348 -0.76 -14.55 10.06
N ALA A 349 -0.46 -15.48 10.96
CA ALA A 349 0.88 -15.61 11.51
C ALA A 349 1.92 -16.15 10.52
N GLN A 350 1.50 -16.83 9.44
CA GLN A 350 2.43 -17.50 8.53
C GLN A 350 3.19 -16.46 7.68
N GLY A 351 2.48 -15.70 6.85
CA GLY A 351 3.03 -14.66 5.99
C GLY A 351 2.99 -13.23 6.55
N LEU A 352 2.34 -13.02 7.70
CA LEU A 352 1.87 -11.69 8.17
C LEU A 352 0.93 -11.02 7.18
N PHE A 353 0.07 -11.81 6.53
CA PHE A 353 -0.97 -11.31 5.65
C PHE A 353 -2.09 -10.69 6.49
N PRO A 354 -2.46 -9.41 6.30
CA PRO A 354 -3.57 -8.81 7.02
C PRO A 354 -4.88 -9.45 6.57
N VAL A 355 -5.72 -9.84 7.52
CA VAL A 355 -7.06 -10.40 7.27
C VAL A 355 -8.11 -9.29 7.32
N ALA A 356 -8.10 -8.46 8.36
CA ALA A 356 -9.09 -7.41 8.58
C ALA A 356 -8.59 -6.32 9.53
N TRP A 357 -9.25 -5.15 9.50
CA TRP A 357 -9.26 -4.20 10.62
C TRP A 357 -10.69 -3.94 11.06
N THR A 358 -10.96 -3.92 12.37
CA THR A 358 -12.29 -3.67 12.93
C THR A 358 -12.24 -2.70 14.12
N ALA A 359 -13.39 -2.12 14.49
CA ALA A 359 -13.48 -1.29 15.69
C ALA A 359 -13.65 -2.12 16.98
N ARG A 360 -14.16 -3.36 16.90
CA ARG A 360 -14.43 -4.24 18.04
C ARG A 360 -13.96 -5.66 17.81
N ALA A 361 -13.81 -6.42 18.90
CA ALA A 361 -13.38 -7.81 18.84
C ALA A 361 -14.50 -8.76 18.38
N VAL A 362 -15.76 -8.48 18.71
CA VAL A 362 -16.91 -9.23 18.16
C VAL A 362 -16.96 -9.19 16.62
N ASP A 363 -16.52 -8.08 16.01
CA ASP A 363 -16.49 -7.91 14.55
C ASP A 363 -15.40 -8.77 13.88
N LEU A 364 -14.43 -9.30 14.63
CA LEU A 364 -13.39 -10.21 14.13
C LEU A 364 -13.88 -11.65 13.97
N LEU A 365 -15.00 -12.02 14.62
CA LEU A 365 -15.45 -13.42 14.67
C LEU A 365 -15.75 -14.01 13.29
N PRO A 366 -16.43 -13.32 12.34
CA PRO A 366 -16.65 -13.85 10.99
C PRO A 366 -15.35 -14.21 10.25
N TYR A 367 -14.29 -13.41 10.44
CA TYR A 367 -12.97 -13.64 9.86
C TYR A 367 -12.24 -14.82 10.52
N TRP A 368 -12.31 -14.93 11.85
CA TRP A 368 -11.80 -16.07 12.61
C TRP A 368 -12.50 -17.39 12.23
N GLU A 369 -13.81 -17.35 11.99
CA GLU A 369 -14.58 -18.49 11.50
C GLU A 369 -14.21 -18.86 10.06
N ALA A 370 -14.04 -17.88 9.17
CA ALA A 370 -13.58 -18.10 7.79
C ALA A 370 -12.17 -18.70 7.72
N CYS A 371 -11.30 -18.39 8.70
CA CYS A 371 -10.00 -19.04 8.90
C CYS A 371 -10.08 -20.45 9.56
N GLY A 372 -11.27 -21.01 9.79
CA GLY A 372 -11.41 -22.35 10.39
C GLY A 372 -11.28 -22.40 11.91
N ARG A 373 -11.47 -21.27 12.61
CA ARG A 373 -11.40 -21.11 14.08
C ARG A 373 -10.05 -21.50 14.73
N PRO A 374 -8.91 -20.97 14.25
CA PRO A 374 -7.57 -21.21 14.82
C PRO A 374 -7.40 -20.60 16.22
N ALA A 375 -6.25 -20.84 16.85
CA ALA A 375 -5.86 -20.11 18.07
C ALA A 375 -5.48 -18.66 17.74
N VAL A 376 -5.71 -17.74 18.68
CA VAL A 376 -5.41 -16.31 18.54
C VAL A 376 -4.31 -15.85 19.50
N VAL A 377 -3.32 -15.14 18.98
CA VAL A 377 -2.27 -14.46 19.74
C VAL A 377 -2.64 -12.98 19.83
N VAL A 378 -2.91 -12.46 21.03
CA VAL A 378 -3.19 -11.02 21.22
C VAL A 378 -1.96 -10.36 21.83
N CYS A 379 -1.37 -9.40 21.11
CA CYS A 379 -0.07 -8.78 21.44
C CYS A 379 -0.23 -7.42 22.14
N ASP A 380 0.73 -7.06 23.01
CA ASP A 380 0.70 -5.77 23.72
C ASP A 380 0.67 -4.56 22.77
N SER A 381 -0.35 -3.73 22.99
CA SER A 381 -0.81 -2.66 22.11
C SER A 381 -2.03 -1.96 22.77
N PRO A 382 -2.44 -0.76 22.34
CA PRO A 382 -3.62 -0.08 22.89
C PRO A 382 -4.92 -0.77 22.42
N LEU A 383 -5.29 -1.88 23.07
CA LEU A 383 -6.52 -2.64 22.81
C LEU A 383 -7.78 -1.91 23.35
N PRO A 384 -8.94 -2.04 22.68
CA PRO A 384 -10.24 -1.72 23.28
C PRO A 384 -10.47 -2.52 24.57
N THR A 385 -11.04 -1.88 25.60
CA THR A 385 -11.17 -2.45 26.96
C THR A 385 -12.13 -3.63 27.07
N SER A 386 -12.91 -3.94 26.02
CA SER A 386 -13.71 -5.16 25.94
C SER A 386 -13.03 -6.31 25.19
N CYS A 387 -11.90 -6.07 24.49
CA CYS A 387 -11.32 -7.00 23.50
C CYS A 387 -11.09 -8.42 24.04
N LEU A 388 -10.29 -8.58 25.11
CA LEU A 388 -9.95 -9.89 25.67
C LEU A 388 -11.18 -10.66 26.18
N ARG A 389 -12.21 -9.93 26.64
CA ARG A 389 -13.47 -10.49 27.13
C ARG A 389 -14.42 -10.86 26.01
N GLU A 390 -14.61 -10.00 25.00
CA GLU A 390 -15.41 -10.32 23.80
C GLU A 390 -14.88 -11.57 23.09
N LEU A 391 -13.55 -11.70 22.91
CA LEU A 391 -12.95 -12.91 22.32
C LEU A 391 -13.15 -14.15 23.20
N ALA A 392 -12.92 -14.04 24.51
CA ALA A 392 -13.00 -15.19 25.41
C ALA A 392 -14.46 -15.63 25.70
N GLU A 393 -15.42 -14.71 25.75
CA GLU A 393 -16.86 -14.99 25.84
C GLU A 393 -17.40 -15.62 24.55
N ALA A 394 -16.85 -15.25 23.39
CA ALA A 394 -17.09 -15.93 22.11
C ALA A 394 -16.41 -17.30 21.97
N GLY A 395 -15.65 -17.75 22.99
CA GLY A 395 -15.00 -19.06 23.01
C GLY A 395 -13.71 -19.16 22.18
N VAL A 396 -13.14 -18.04 21.74
CA VAL A 396 -11.89 -18.01 20.96
C VAL A 396 -10.73 -18.53 21.82
N PRO A 397 -10.02 -19.61 21.42
CA PRO A 397 -8.82 -20.07 22.11
C PRO A 397 -7.72 -19.04 21.92
N LEU A 398 -7.25 -18.38 22.98
CA LEU A 398 -6.31 -17.28 22.85
C LEU A 398 -5.19 -17.29 23.88
N VAL A 399 -4.07 -16.66 23.54
CA VAL A 399 -2.94 -16.35 24.43
C VAL A 399 -2.56 -14.87 24.32
N THR A 400 -2.22 -14.25 25.45
CA THR A 400 -1.79 -12.85 25.52
C THR A 400 -0.81 -12.60 26.67
N ASP A 401 0.04 -11.58 26.53
CA ASP A 401 0.81 -10.97 27.62
C ASP A 401 0.09 -9.78 28.26
N VAL A 402 -0.85 -9.16 27.53
CA VAL A 402 -1.70 -8.07 28.02
C VAL A 402 -2.44 -8.50 29.27
N ARG A 403 -2.38 -7.64 30.29
CA ARG A 403 -2.95 -7.94 31.62
C ARG A 403 -4.49 -7.83 31.59
N PRO A 404 -5.23 -8.90 31.90
CA PRO A 404 -6.70 -8.85 31.93
C PRO A 404 -7.25 -7.89 32.98
N LEU A 405 -8.45 -7.35 32.72
CA LEU A 405 -9.22 -6.54 33.65
C LEU A 405 -10.02 -7.42 34.62
N ARG A 406 -10.65 -6.79 35.62
CA ARG A 406 -11.49 -7.51 36.59
C ARG A 406 -12.75 -8.02 35.90
N GLY A 407 -12.86 -9.34 35.79
CA GLY A 407 -14.04 -10.03 35.24
C GLY A 407 -13.78 -10.68 33.88
N ASP A 408 -12.66 -10.38 33.23
CA ASP A 408 -12.28 -11.03 31.98
C ASP A 408 -11.93 -12.52 32.26
N PRO A 409 -12.49 -13.49 31.51
CA PRO A 409 -12.42 -14.92 31.86
C PRO A 409 -11.12 -15.61 31.41
N LEU A 410 -9.96 -15.03 31.76
CA LEU A 410 -8.63 -15.57 31.40
C LEU A 410 -7.91 -16.19 32.59
N THR A 411 -7.18 -17.29 32.33
CA THR A 411 -6.32 -17.98 33.32
C THR A 411 -4.86 -17.62 33.11
N ARG A 412 -4.13 -17.31 34.19
CA ARG A 412 -2.68 -17.07 34.13
C ARG A 412 -1.91 -18.38 34.00
N LEU A 413 -0.94 -18.42 33.08
CA LEU A 413 -0.01 -19.55 32.96
C LEU A 413 1.12 -19.49 34.01
N PRO A 414 1.56 -20.65 34.55
CA PRO A 414 2.67 -20.74 35.49
C PRO A 414 4.03 -20.60 34.76
N ARG A 415 4.37 -19.37 34.35
CA ARG A 415 5.63 -19.03 33.67
C ARG A 415 6.28 -17.77 34.27
N PRO A 416 7.60 -17.55 34.07
CA PRO A 416 8.28 -16.35 34.55
C PRO A 416 7.72 -15.06 33.94
N ALA A 417 7.54 -15.04 32.62
CA ALA A 417 6.73 -14.02 31.94
C ALA A 417 5.24 -14.35 32.12
N PRO A 418 4.40 -13.38 32.56
CA PRO A 418 2.98 -13.62 32.86
C PRO A 418 2.11 -13.64 31.60
N LEU A 419 2.06 -14.79 30.92
CA LEU A 419 1.07 -15.05 29.88
C LEU A 419 -0.28 -15.44 30.48
N TRP A 420 -1.36 -15.09 29.78
CA TRP A 420 -2.75 -15.39 30.09
C TRP A 420 -3.40 -16.11 28.90
N VAL A 421 -4.37 -16.99 29.18
CA VAL A 421 -5.06 -17.77 28.15
C VAL A 421 -6.57 -17.86 28.37
N SER A 422 -7.31 -18.00 27.27
CA SER A 422 -8.67 -18.56 27.25
C SER A 422 -8.69 -19.81 26.35
N GLY A 423 -9.57 -20.76 26.64
CA GLY A 423 -9.66 -22.03 25.91
C GLY A 423 -8.36 -22.84 25.98
N ALA A 424 -7.99 -23.48 24.85
CA ALA A 424 -6.81 -24.34 24.74
C ALA A 424 -5.98 -23.99 23.47
N PRO A 425 -5.24 -22.86 23.45
CA PRO A 425 -4.56 -22.34 22.24
C PRO A 425 -3.36 -23.15 21.74
N GLY A 426 -3.11 -24.36 22.27
CA GLY A 426 -1.99 -25.22 21.87
C GLY A 426 -0.63 -24.82 22.47
N SER A 427 0.21 -25.81 22.77
CA SER A 427 1.51 -25.60 23.41
C SER A 427 2.52 -24.87 22.52
N ARG A 428 2.46 -25.09 21.19
CA ARG A 428 3.31 -24.45 20.18
C ARG A 428 3.09 -22.93 20.14
N VAL A 429 1.84 -22.48 19.99
CA VAL A 429 1.47 -21.06 19.94
C VAL A 429 1.94 -20.31 21.20
N VAL A 430 1.74 -20.92 22.37
CA VAL A 430 2.19 -20.38 23.67
C VAL A 430 3.72 -20.42 23.83
N ALA A 431 4.47 -21.21 23.05
CA ALA A 431 5.93 -21.17 23.01
C ALA A 431 6.48 -20.14 22.01
N GLU A 432 5.82 -19.97 20.86
CA GLU A 432 6.21 -19.03 19.80
C GLU A 432 5.80 -17.57 20.07
N PHE A 433 4.92 -17.32 21.07
CA PHE A 433 4.36 -16.01 21.40
C PHE A 433 5.30 -14.80 21.22
N PRO A 434 6.54 -14.77 21.78
CA PRO A 434 7.39 -13.58 21.69
C PRO A 434 7.80 -13.24 20.24
N ARG A 435 8.03 -14.25 19.40
CA ARG A 435 8.37 -14.11 17.98
C ARG A 435 7.19 -13.61 17.16
N HIS A 436 5.97 -14.01 17.53
CA HIS A 436 4.74 -13.52 16.89
C HIS A 436 4.44 -12.08 17.28
N ALA A 437 4.67 -11.70 18.54
CA ALA A 437 4.54 -10.33 19.02
C ALA A 437 5.55 -9.37 18.34
N GLU A 438 6.85 -9.73 18.33
CA GLU A 438 7.91 -8.97 17.66
C GLU A 438 7.62 -8.74 16.16
N ARG A 439 7.21 -9.81 15.45
CA ARG A 439 6.84 -9.74 14.03
C ARG A 439 5.64 -8.82 13.76
N LEU A 440 4.61 -8.89 14.60
CA LEU A 440 3.42 -8.05 14.45
C LEU A 440 3.71 -6.58 14.79
N ASP A 441 4.52 -6.30 15.81
CA ASP A 441 4.99 -4.96 16.15
C ASP A 441 5.87 -4.35 15.03
N GLU A 442 6.72 -5.12 14.36
CA GLU A 442 7.43 -4.64 13.16
C GLU A 442 6.46 -4.30 12.02
N LEU A 443 5.45 -5.15 11.77
CA LEU A 443 4.42 -4.89 10.75
C LEU A 443 3.61 -3.62 11.05
N THR A 444 3.08 -3.49 12.27
CA THR A 444 2.25 -2.33 12.65
C THR A 444 3.09 -1.06 12.64
N ARG A 445 4.34 -1.10 13.11
CA ARG A 445 5.27 0.03 13.01
C ARG A 445 5.54 0.46 11.56
N ALA A 446 5.74 -0.49 10.65
CA ALA A 446 6.12 -0.21 9.27
C ALA A 446 4.95 0.29 8.40
N LEU A 447 3.74 -0.27 8.57
CA LEU A 447 2.61 -0.06 7.66
C LEU A 447 1.33 0.47 8.32
N PHE A 448 1.29 0.60 9.66
CA PHE A 448 0.10 1.02 10.40
C PHE A 448 0.35 2.08 11.51
N ALA A 449 1.58 2.58 11.70
CA ALA A 449 1.91 3.57 12.74
C ALA A 449 1.39 5.00 12.49
N ARG A 450 0.74 5.25 11.35
CA ARG A 450 0.17 6.54 10.98
C ARG A 450 -1.35 6.48 11.13
N PRO A 451 -1.96 7.27 12.04
CA PRO A 451 -3.39 7.23 12.26
C PRO A 451 -4.15 7.59 10.99
N GLY A 452 -4.89 6.62 10.46
CA GLY A 452 -5.62 6.72 9.21
C GLY A 452 -7.11 7.02 9.39
N ASP A 453 -7.72 7.56 8.34
CA ASP A 453 -9.14 7.36 8.08
C ASP A 453 -9.42 5.95 7.54
N ALA A 454 -10.63 5.67 7.07
CA ALA A 454 -10.95 4.36 6.50
C ALA A 454 -10.13 4.04 5.24
N LEU A 455 -9.81 5.04 4.41
CA LEU A 455 -9.05 4.86 3.16
C LEU A 455 -7.59 4.52 3.45
N GLU A 456 -6.93 5.27 4.33
CA GLU A 456 -5.55 4.99 4.76
C GLU A 456 -5.42 3.63 5.49
N ARG A 457 -6.51 3.10 6.09
CA ARG A 457 -6.54 1.73 6.63
C ARG A 457 -6.72 0.67 5.54
N GLY A 458 -7.70 0.80 4.64
CA GLY A 458 -7.94 -0.15 3.56
C GLY A 458 -6.75 -0.26 2.58
N THR A 459 -6.11 0.88 2.24
CA THR A 459 -4.86 0.85 1.46
C THR A 459 -3.69 0.31 2.28
N GLY A 460 -3.70 0.46 3.61
CA GLY A 460 -2.80 -0.23 4.54
C GLY A 460 -2.91 -1.76 4.43
N LEU A 461 -4.12 -2.32 4.45
CA LEU A 461 -4.39 -3.74 4.29
C LEU A 461 -3.91 -4.23 2.90
N ALA A 462 -4.30 -3.53 1.83
CA ALA A 462 -3.90 -3.89 0.46
C ALA A 462 -2.38 -3.84 0.24
N ALA A 463 -1.71 -2.80 0.74
CA ALA A 463 -0.25 -2.67 0.64
C ALA A 463 0.47 -3.76 1.47
N ALA A 464 0.03 -4.01 2.71
CA ALA A 464 0.63 -5.03 3.56
C ALA A 464 0.44 -6.45 3.01
N LEU A 465 -0.73 -6.78 2.44
CA LEU A 465 -0.93 -8.06 1.74
C LEU A 465 0.02 -8.19 0.55
N SER A 466 0.10 -7.15 -0.29
CA SER A 466 0.94 -7.15 -1.50
C SER A 466 2.43 -7.31 -1.18
N LEU A 467 2.91 -6.58 -0.17
CA LEU A 467 4.29 -6.67 0.33
C LEU A 467 4.57 -8.04 0.98
N GLY A 468 3.60 -8.60 1.71
CA GLY A 468 3.67 -9.97 2.23
C GLY A 468 3.77 -11.01 1.12
N VAL A 469 2.95 -10.91 0.07
CA VAL A 469 2.98 -11.79 -1.10
C VAL A 469 4.33 -11.70 -1.83
N LEU A 470 4.88 -10.49 -2.01
CA LEU A 470 6.23 -10.31 -2.57
C LEU A 470 7.29 -10.98 -1.68
N ALA A 471 7.26 -10.76 -0.35
CA ALA A 471 8.22 -11.38 0.57
C ALA A 471 8.11 -12.93 0.57
N TRP A 472 6.89 -13.45 0.52
CA TRP A 472 6.59 -14.88 0.45
C TRP A 472 7.13 -15.50 -0.85
N THR A 473 6.77 -14.94 -1.99
CA THR A 473 7.18 -15.43 -3.31
C THR A 473 8.68 -15.37 -3.54
N LEU A 474 9.37 -14.36 -3.00
CA LEU A 474 10.80 -14.15 -3.26
C LEU A 474 11.73 -14.86 -2.27
N TRP A 475 11.33 -15.02 -1.00
CA TRP A 475 12.29 -15.30 0.08
C TRP A 475 11.91 -16.41 1.07
N ARG A 476 10.68 -16.96 1.04
CA ARG A 476 10.21 -17.98 2.02
C ARG A 476 11.10 -19.22 2.17
N GLU A 477 11.80 -19.61 1.10
CA GLU A 477 12.70 -20.77 1.05
C GLU A 477 14.07 -20.49 1.73
N THR A 478 14.32 -19.24 2.12
CA THR A 478 15.63 -18.74 2.60
C THR A 478 15.56 -17.96 3.93
N GLU A 479 14.42 -17.34 4.23
CA GLU A 479 14.18 -16.54 5.43
C GLU A 479 12.67 -16.49 5.74
N THR A 480 12.29 -16.06 6.94
CA THR A 480 10.87 -15.91 7.30
C THR A 480 10.25 -14.70 6.57
N PRO A 481 9.16 -14.87 5.80
CA PRO A 481 8.51 -13.75 5.13
C PRO A 481 8.00 -12.65 6.08
N HIS A 482 8.18 -11.40 5.65
CA HIS A 482 7.78 -10.21 6.39
C HIS A 482 7.50 -9.03 5.44
N PRO A 483 6.32 -8.39 5.47
CA PRO A 483 5.98 -7.26 4.58
C PRO A 483 6.94 -6.05 4.70
N ALA A 484 7.45 -5.75 5.89
CA ALA A 484 8.39 -4.63 6.09
C ALA A 484 9.77 -4.92 5.49
N THR A 485 10.14 -6.20 5.33
CA THR A 485 11.35 -6.60 4.58
C THR A 485 11.19 -6.32 3.08
N ALA A 486 10.00 -6.55 2.51
CA ALA A 486 9.73 -6.17 1.11
C ALA A 486 9.75 -4.65 0.93
N LEU A 487 9.08 -3.91 1.83
CA LEU A 487 9.09 -2.43 1.85
C LEU A 487 10.54 -1.90 1.86
N THR A 488 11.34 -2.34 2.83
CA THR A 488 12.72 -1.88 3.02
C THR A 488 13.64 -2.21 1.84
N ARG A 489 13.46 -3.37 1.19
CA ARG A 489 14.32 -3.83 0.09
C ARG A 489 14.00 -3.20 -1.27
N PHE A 490 12.82 -2.60 -1.42
CA PHE A 490 12.35 -1.98 -2.66
C PHE A 490 12.05 -0.47 -2.55
N ALA A 491 12.12 0.14 -1.36
CA ALA A 491 11.91 1.57 -1.15
C ALA A 491 12.86 2.49 -1.95
N ASP A 492 14.06 2.00 -2.28
CA ASP A 492 15.08 2.66 -3.12
C ASP A 492 15.18 2.05 -4.53
N LEU A 493 14.17 1.31 -4.99
CA LEU A 493 14.12 0.83 -6.38
C LEU A 493 13.40 1.87 -7.24
N GLU A 494 14.17 2.58 -8.07
CA GLU A 494 13.67 3.52 -9.07
C GLU A 494 13.19 2.78 -10.33
N ALA A 495 12.33 3.41 -11.14
CA ALA A 495 11.80 2.92 -12.40
C ALA A 495 11.63 4.06 -13.41
N THR A 496 11.72 3.72 -14.69
CA THR A 496 11.31 4.59 -15.81
C THR A 496 9.94 4.12 -16.30
N VAL A 497 8.91 4.96 -16.19
CA VAL A 497 7.53 4.62 -16.55
C VAL A 497 7.14 5.37 -17.83
N ARG A 498 6.73 4.62 -18.86
CA ARG A 498 6.26 5.15 -20.14
C ARG A 498 4.78 4.84 -20.34
N PHE A 499 3.98 5.88 -20.55
CA PHE A 499 2.55 5.77 -20.81
C PHE A 499 2.27 5.72 -22.31
N THR A 500 1.42 4.80 -22.74
CA THR A 500 0.83 4.76 -24.09
C THR A 500 -0.69 4.58 -23.99
N ASP A 501 -1.39 4.54 -25.12
CA ASP A 501 -2.85 4.40 -25.16
C ASP A 501 -3.34 3.01 -24.73
N GLU A 502 -2.56 1.97 -25.00
CA GLU A 502 -2.88 0.57 -24.68
C GLU A 502 -2.24 0.07 -23.36
N ALA A 503 -1.12 0.67 -22.94
CA ALA A 503 -0.29 0.11 -21.88
C ALA A 503 0.43 1.17 -21.03
N VAL A 504 0.85 0.77 -19.83
CA VAL A 504 1.80 1.50 -19.00
C VAL A 504 3.02 0.61 -18.81
N ARG A 505 4.17 1.05 -19.33
CA ARG A 505 5.40 0.25 -19.39
C ARG A 505 6.34 0.67 -18.27
N VAL A 506 6.57 -0.21 -17.30
CA VAL A 506 7.49 0.01 -16.18
C VAL A 506 8.82 -0.67 -16.50
N ARG A 507 9.86 0.13 -16.71
CA ARG A 507 11.23 -0.33 -16.94
C ARG A 507 12.03 -0.23 -15.64
N LEU A 508 12.60 -1.36 -15.23
CA LEU A 508 13.34 -1.51 -13.98
C LEU A 508 14.86 -1.64 -14.24
N PRO A 509 15.72 -1.00 -13.42
CA PRO A 509 17.17 -1.16 -13.52
C PRO A 509 17.61 -2.62 -13.43
N LEU A 510 18.44 -3.05 -14.39
CA LEU A 510 19.02 -4.39 -14.40
C LEU A 510 19.94 -4.62 -13.21
N GLY A 511 19.90 -5.84 -12.67
CA GLY A 511 20.70 -6.25 -11.54
C GLY A 511 20.00 -7.32 -10.70
N ARG A 512 20.52 -7.58 -9.50
CA ARG A 512 20.02 -8.67 -8.66
C ARG A 512 18.56 -8.50 -8.24
N ARG A 513 18.09 -7.29 -7.90
CA ARG A 513 16.68 -7.04 -7.55
C ARG A 513 15.73 -7.39 -8.71
N HIS A 514 16.03 -6.93 -9.92
CA HIS A 514 15.30 -7.30 -11.14
C HIS A 514 15.34 -8.81 -11.41
N ALA A 515 16.52 -9.44 -11.30
CA ALA A 515 16.66 -10.88 -11.52
C ALA A 515 15.89 -11.74 -10.50
N ASP A 516 15.82 -11.29 -9.24
CA ASP A 516 15.06 -11.97 -8.19
C ASP A 516 13.55 -11.75 -8.37
N LEU A 517 13.10 -10.53 -8.71
CA LEU A 517 11.70 -10.22 -9.09
C LEU A 517 11.23 -11.01 -10.32
N LEU A 518 12.06 -11.10 -11.36
CA LEU A 518 11.78 -11.85 -12.58
C LEU A 518 11.66 -13.36 -12.29
N ARG A 519 12.61 -13.93 -11.53
CA ARG A 519 12.59 -15.36 -11.15
C ARG A 519 11.38 -15.71 -10.27
N GLY A 520 10.92 -14.78 -9.44
CA GLY A 520 9.71 -14.93 -8.63
C GLY A 520 8.40 -14.69 -9.40
N GLY A 521 8.42 -14.33 -10.69
CA GLY A 521 7.19 -13.99 -11.42
C GLY A 521 6.48 -12.72 -10.90
N ALA A 522 7.21 -11.83 -10.22
CA ALA A 522 6.68 -10.55 -9.77
C ALA A 522 6.58 -9.51 -10.90
N LEU A 523 7.21 -9.77 -12.05
CA LEU A 523 7.24 -8.93 -13.26
C LEU A 523 6.35 -9.50 -14.38
N VAL A 524 5.23 -10.13 -14.02
CA VAL A 524 4.20 -10.57 -14.97
C VAL A 524 3.28 -9.39 -15.29
N ASP A 525 2.96 -9.22 -16.57
CA ASP A 525 2.06 -8.16 -17.04
C ASP A 525 0.65 -8.32 -16.43
N VAL A 526 0.03 -7.20 -16.07
CA VAL A 526 -1.31 -7.15 -15.47
C VAL A 526 -2.25 -6.41 -16.44
N PRO A 527 -3.24 -7.09 -17.04
CA PRO A 527 -4.22 -6.45 -17.93
C PRO A 527 -5.24 -5.60 -17.14
N ASP A 528 -6.05 -4.84 -17.85
CA ASP A 528 -7.32 -4.26 -17.37
C ASP A 528 -7.25 -3.41 -16.08
N VAL A 529 -6.08 -2.80 -15.77
CA VAL A 529 -5.88 -2.06 -14.52
C VAL A 529 -6.80 -0.83 -14.46
N VAL A 530 -7.81 -0.89 -13.59
CA VAL A 530 -8.97 0.02 -13.62
C VAL A 530 -8.61 1.50 -13.53
N TRP A 531 -7.69 1.89 -12.63
CA TRP A 531 -7.25 3.29 -12.48
C TRP A 531 -6.29 3.75 -13.58
N LEU A 532 -5.74 2.83 -14.38
CA LEU A 532 -5.02 3.15 -15.61
C LEU A 532 -5.97 3.22 -16.82
N GLY A 533 -7.29 3.09 -16.61
CA GLY A 533 -8.31 3.14 -17.66
C GLY A 533 -8.47 1.83 -18.42
N GLY A 534 -8.13 0.69 -17.81
CA GLY A 534 -8.13 -0.63 -18.47
C GLY A 534 -6.85 -0.96 -19.24
N ARG A 535 -5.84 -0.08 -19.21
CA ARG A 535 -4.54 -0.35 -19.85
C ARG A 535 -3.76 -1.44 -19.13
N THR A 536 -3.03 -2.24 -19.90
CA THR A 536 -2.13 -3.27 -19.37
C THR A 536 -0.90 -2.63 -18.73
N LEU A 537 -0.62 -2.96 -17.47
CA LEU A 537 0.64 -2.66 -16.82
C LEU A 537 1.68 -3.72 -17.19
N THR A 538 2.71 -3.36 -17.96
CA THR A 538 3.74 -4.30 -18.44
C THR A 538 5.10 -4.02 -17.82
N PHE A 539 5.85 -5.06 -17.47
CA PHE A 539 7.19 -4.91 -16.87
C PHE A 539 8.33 -5.23 -17.84
N SER A 540 9.44 -4.51 -17.70
CA SER A 540 10.66 -4.73 -18.48
C SER A 540 11.92 -4.42 -17.66
N GLY A 541 13.05 -4.98 -18.07
CA GLY A 541 14.36 -4.65 -17.51
C GLY A 541 15.22 -3.89 -18.52
N GLY A 542 15.97 -2.90 -18.06
CA GLY A 542 16.96 -2.18 -18.88
C GLY A 542 17.42 -0.87 -18.28
#